data_AF-K5ZGI0-F1
#
_entry.id   AF-K5ZGI0-F1
#
_cell.length_a   1.000
_cell.length_b   1.000
_cell.length_c   1.000
_cell.angle_alpha   90.00
_cell.angle_beta   90.00
_cell.angle_gamma   90.00
#
_symmetry.space_group_name_H-M   'P 1'
#
loop_
_entity.id
_entity.type
_entity.pdbx_description
1 polymer ?
#
loop_
_entity_poly.entity_id
_entity_poly.type
_entity_poly.pdbx_seq_one_letter_code
_entity_poly.pdbx_strand_id
1 'polypeptide(L)'
;MKSFILTAALLLTNVIVMAQITRSNQLSKKTDMNTNDKTASEKKFEKPDDVTLRSKLTAEQYAVTQQNATERAFKNEYWNEKREGIYVDITTGEPLFISTDKFDSGCGWPSFSKPIDKSLIMEKSDKSYGMNRTEVRSKTGDAHLGHVFNDGPIAKGGLRYCINSASLKFIPKEKMKEEGYAEYIPLLEKK
;
A
#
# COMPACT_ATOMS: atom_id res chain seq x y z
N MET A 1 61.89 4.93 63.65
CA MET A 1 60.84 3.92 63.42
C MET A 1 59.51 4.63 63.22
N LYS A 2 59.07 4.84 61.97
CA LYS A 2 57.70 5.23 61.52
C LYS A 2 57.79 5.66 60.05
N SER A 3 57.70 4.71 59.12
CA SER A 3 57.39 4.97 57.70
C SER A 3 57.34 3.64 56.97
N PHE A 4 56.20 2.92 56.98
CA PHE A 4 55.93 1.86 56.00
C PHE A 4 54.44 1.48 55.86
N ILE A 5 53.48 2.22 56.43
CA ILE A 5 52.06 1.79 56.44
C ILE A 5 51.14 2.57 55.48
N LEU A 6 51.59 3.65 54.83
CA LEU A 6 50.68 4.53 54.07
C LEU A 6 50.54 4.28 52.56
N THR A 7 51.21 3.28 51.97
CA THR A 7 51.19 3.07 50.50
C THR A 7 50.29 1.92 50.05
N ALA A 8 49.86 1.02 50.92
CA ALA A 8 49.02 -0.13 50.53
C ALA A 8 47.51 0.20 50.42
N ALA A 9 47.02 1.20 51.15
CA ALA A 9 45.58 1.54 51.18
C ALA A 9 45.10 2.25 49.89
N LEU A 10 45.98 2.98 49.20
CA LEU A 10 45.62 3.73 47.99
C LEU A 10 45.59 2.86 46.72
N LEU A 11 46.26 1.70 46.75
CA LEU A 11 46.25 0.73 45.65
C LEU A 11 44.99 -0.17 45.70
N LEU A 12 44.50 -0.53 46.88
CA LEU A 12 43.29 -1.36 47.00
C LEU A 12 41.99 -0.62 46.63
N THR A 13 41.88 0.69 46.91
CA THR A 13 40.68 1.46 46.55
C THR A 13 40.54 1.63 45.03
N ASN A 14 41.64 1.86 44.31
CA ASN A 14 41.63 1.98 42.86
C ASN A 14 41.24 0.67 42.14
N VAL A 15 41.64 -0.49 42.67
CA VAL A 15 41.26 -1.79 42.09
C VAL A 15 39.75 -2.06 42.27
N ILE A 16 39.17 -1.68 43.41
CA ILE A 16 37.74 -1.86 43.70
C ILE A 16 36.88 -0.89 42.87
N VAL A 17 37.30 0.37 42.72
CA VAL A 17 36.63 1.36 41.87
C VAL A 17 36.69 0.94 40.40
N MET A 18 37.83 0.45 39.92
CA MET A 18 37.93 -0.06 38.55
C MET A 18 37.05 -1.29 38.33
N ALA A 19 37.02 -2.26 39.26
CA ALA A 19 36.16 -3.44 39.14
C ALA A 19 34.64 -3.11 39.16
N GLN A 20 34.23 -2.07 39.90
CA GLN A 20 32.84 -1.59 39.88
C GLN A 20 32.50 -0.87 38.57
N ILE A 21 33.42 -0.09 38.00
CA ILE A 21 33.25 0.56 36.70
C ILE A 21 33.16 -0.48 35.57
N THR A 22 33.96 -1.55 35.60
CA THR A 22 33.85 -2.64 34.61
C THR A 22 32.53 -3.41 34.73
N ARG A 23 32.01 -3.60 35.95
CA ARG A 23 30.74 -4.31 36.20
C ARG A 23 29.52 -3.50 35.76
N SER A 24 29.53 -2.18 35.95
CA SER A 24 28.50 -1.27 35.43
C SER A 24 28.53 -1.17 33.89
N ASN A 25 29.71 -1.16 33.28
CA ASN A 25 29.86 -1.20 31.82
C ASN A 25 29.49 -2.55 31.18
N GLN A 26 29.51 -3.65 31.93
CA GLN A 26 29.02 -4.95 31.44
C GLN A 26 27.50 -5.13 31.57
N LEU A 27 26.84 -4.46 32.52
CA LEU A 27 25.36 -4.45 32.58
C LEU A 27 24.70 -3.51 31.57
N SER A 28 25.39 -2.46 31.10
CA SER A 28 24.84 -1.53 30.10
C SER A 28 25.01 -2.00 28.64
N LYS A 29 25.81 -3.04 28.38
CA LYS A 29 26.14 -3.51 27.01
C LYS A 29 25.39 -4.78 26.58
N LYS A 30 24.31 -5.16 27.27
CA LYS A 30 23.56 -6.39 26.99
C LYS A 30 22.06 -6.17 26.91
N THR A 31 21.63 -5.22 26.08
CA THR A 31 20.24 -5.06 25.63
C THR A 31 20.21 -4.40 24.26
N ASP A 32 20.94 -4.95 23.30
CA ASP A 32 20.58 -4.86 21.89
C ASP A 32 20.42 -6.30 21.42
N MET A 33 19.34 -6.94 21.91
CA MET A 33 18.79 -8.09 21.20
C MET A 33 18.33 -7.54 19.85
N ASN A 34 19.19 -7.78 18.87
CA ASN A 34 18.89 -7.76 17.46
C ASN A 34 17.70 -8.70 17.22
N THR A 35 16.49 -8.20 17.42
CA THR A 35 15.29 -8.73 16.81
C THR A 35 15.46 -8.45 15.32
N ASN A 36 16.18 -9.36 14.66
CA ASN A 36 16.02 -9.66 13.26
C ASN A 36 14.61 -10.27 13.09
N ASP A 37 13.59 -9.50 13.46
CA ASP A 37 12.26 -9.66 12.92
C ASP A 37 12.41 -9.29 11.46
N LYS A 38 12.33 -10.31 10.61
CA LYS A 38 12.30 -10.13 9.17
C LYS A 38 11.04 -9.32 8.88
N THR A 39 11.17 -8.00 8.89
CA THR A 39 10.21 -7.13 8.23
C THR A 39 10.07 -7.68 6.82
N ALA A 40 8.87 -8.17 6.53
CA ALA A 40 8.48 -8.60 5.21
C ALA A 40 8.96 -7.54 4.22
N SER A 41 9.72 -7.96 3.20
CA SER A 41 10.23 -7.03 2.19
C SER A 41 9.06 -6.18 1.68
N GLU A 42 9.12 -4.87 1.87
CA GLU A 42 8.13 -3.97 1.28
C GLU A 42 8.06 -4.27 -0.22
N LYS A 43 6.92 -4.82 -0.65
CA LYS A 43 6.72 -5.22 -2.04
C LYS A 43 6.75 -3.96 -2.89
N LYS A 44 7.87 -3.71 -3.56
CA LYS A 44 8.04 -2.51 -4.38
C LYS A 44 7.30 -2.70 -5.70
N PHE A 45 6.31 -1.86 -5.95
CA PHE A 45 5.59 -1.81 -7.22
C PHE A 45 6.28 -0.84 -8.18
N GLU A 46 6.43 -1.24 -9.44
CA GLU A 46 7.09 -0.44 -10.47
C GLU A 46 6.31 -0.55 -11.78
N LYS A 47 6.27 0.55 -12.55
CA LYS A 47 5.67 0.58 -13.87
C LYS A 47 6.52 -0.23 -14.86
N PRO A 48 5.99 -1.28 -15.51
CA PRO A 48 6.68 -1.93 -16.60
C PRO A 48 6.84 -1.02 -17.82
N ASP A 49 7.81 -1.30 -18.68
CA ASP A 49 7.98 -0.59 -19.94
C ASP A 49 6.81 -0.87 -20.93
N ASP A 50 6.66 -0.02 -21.95
CA ASP A 50 5.56 -0.10 -22.92
C ASP A 50 5.53 -1.43 -23.69
N VAL A 51 6.69 -1.98 -24.05
CA VAL A 51 6.78 -3.26 -24.78
C VAL A 51 6.25 -4.38 -23.90
N THR A 52 6.66 -4.39 -22.63
CA THR A 52 6.15 -5.33 -21.62
C THR A 52 4.64 -5.18 -21.44
N LEU A 53 4.13 -3.96 -21.31
CA LEU A 53 2.69 -3.69 -21.16
C LEU A 53 1.89 -4.19 -22.37
N ARG A 54 2.33 -3.92 -23.60
CA ARG A 54 1.67 -4.43 -24.82
C ARG A 54 1.64 -5.95 -24.92
N SER A 55 2.66 -6.62 -24.37
CA SER A 55 2.73 -8.08 -24.38
C SER A 55 1.84 -8.76 -23.33
N LYS A 56 1.61 -8.10 -22.19
CA LYS A 56 0.89 -8.67 -21.04
C LYS A 56 -0.59 -8.30 -21.00
N LEU A 57 -0.94 -7.11 -21.46
CA LEU A 57 -2.29 -6.58 -21.39
C LEU A 57 -3.10 -6.99 -22.62
N THR A 58 -4.41 -7.18 -22.44
CA THR A 58 -5.33 -7.24 -23.57
C THR A 58 -5.42 -5.87 -24.26
N ALA A 59 -5.92 -5.84 -25.49
CA ALA A 59 -6.10 -4.59 -26.23
C ALA A 59 -6.96 -3.57 -25.47
N GLU A 60 -8.03 -4.01 -24.80
CA GLU A 60 -8.91 -3.14 -24.00
C GLU A 60 -8.20 -2.63 -22.73
N GLN A 61 -7.49 -3.50 -22.02
CA GLN A 61 -6.70 -3.11 -20.83
C GLN A 61 -5.62 -2.09 -21.18
N TYR A 62 -4.91 -2.30 -22.30
CA TYR A 62 -3.91 -1.36 -22.79
C TYR A 62 -4.55 -0.02 -23.20
N ALA A 63 -5.65 -0.06 -23.95
CA ALA A 63 -6.36 1.15 -24.39
C ALA A 63 -6.88 1.96 -23.19
N VAL A 64 -7.47 1.30 -22.19
CA VAL A 64 -7.95 1.95 -20.97
C VAL A 64 -6.77 2.54 -20.21
N THR A 65 -5.79 1.73 -19.83
CA THR A 65 -4.72 2.16 -18.90
C THR A 65 -3.72 3.14 -19.52
N GLN A 66 -3.37 2.99 -20.80
CA GLN A 66 -2.32 3.78 -21.45
C GLN A 66 -2.86 4.85 -22.39
N GLN A 67 -4.08 4.69 -22.93
CA GLN A 67 -4.66 5.60 -23.93
C GLN A 67 -5.92 6.31 -23.43
N ASN A 68 -6.22 6.20 -22.13
CA ASN A 68 -7.36 6.85 -21.47
C ASN A 68 -8.71 6.48 -22.10
N ALA A 69 -8.81 5.27 -22.67
CA ALA A 69 -10.09 4.75 -23.14
C ALA A 69 -11.01 4.45 -21.95
N THR A 70 -12.29 4.26 -22.24
CA THR A 70 -13.29 3.84 -21.25
C THR A 70 -14.00 2.59 -21.77
N GLU A 71 -14.02 1.54 -20.97
CA GLU A 71 -14.71 0.28 -21.31
C GLU A 71 -16.23 0.47 -21.31
N ARG A 72 -16.96 -0.46 -21.93
CA ARG A 72 -18.42 -0.35 -22.03
C ARG A 72 -19.11 -0.62 -20.69
N ALA A 73 -20.04 0.25 -20.30
CA ALA A 73 -20.91 0.07 -19.15
C ALA A 73 -21.64 -1.28 -19.16
N PHE A 74 -21.72 -1.94 -18.00
CA PHE A 74 -22.36 -3.25 -17.77
C PHE A 74 -21.80 -4.43 -18.59
N LYS A 75 -20.78 -4.19 -19.41
CA LYS A 75 -20.11 -5.21 -20.23
C LYS A 75 -18.63 -5.26 -19.86
N ASN A 76 -18.38 -5.40 -18.57
CA ASN A 76 -17.05 -5.49 -17.99
C ASN A 76 -17.04 -6.50 -16.84
N GLU A 77 -15.85 -6.84 -16.35
CA GLU A 77 -15.69 -7.97 -15.42
C GLU A 77 -16.17 -7.66 -14.00
N TYR A 78 -16.01 -6.41 -13.53
CA TYR A 78 -16.12 -6.11 -12.10
C TYR A 78 -17.29 -5.21 -11.71
N TRP A 79 -18.15 -4.77 -12.64
CA TRP A 79 -19.33 -3.96 -12.26
C TRP A 79 -20.20 -4.67 -11.20
N ASN A 80 -20.46 -5.97 -11.36
CA ASN A 80 -21.28 -6.77 -10.44
C ASN A 80 -20.48 -7.69 -9.50
N GLU A 81 -19.15 -7.60 -9.47
CA GLU A 81 -18.32 -8.36 -8.53
C GLU A 81 -18.60 -7.92 -7.08
N LYS A 82 -18.78 -8.91 -6.19
CA LYS A 82 -19.21 -8.72 -4.79
C LYS A 82 -18.41 -9.56 -3.78
N ARG A 83 -17.50 -10.42 -4.24
CA ARG A 83 -16.63 -11.22 -3.38
C ARG A 83 -15.73 -10.33 -2.53
N GLU A 84 -15.33 -10.83 -1.37
CA GLU A 84 -14.33 -10.17 -0.53
C GLU A 84 -12.95 -10.24 -1.19
N GLY A 85 -12.22 -9.13 -1.22
CA GLY A 85 -10.89 -9.07 -1.81
C GLY A 85 -10.42 -7.65 -2.09
N ILE A 86 -9.32 -7.54 -2.81
CA ILE A 86 -8.73 -6.27 -3.22
C ILE A 86 -8.71 -6.13 -4.74
N TYR A 87 -8.68 -4.90 -5.21
CA TYR A 87 -8.50 -4.56 -6.61
C TYR A 87 -7.13 -3.91 -6.75
N VAL A 88 -6.25 -4.54 -7.51
CA VAL A 88 -4.90 -4.07 -7.77
C VAL A 88 -4.84 -3.42 -9.14
N ASP A 89 -3.92 -2.48 -9.33
CA ASP A 89 -3.55 -1.95 -10.65
C ASP A 89 -3.10 -3.12 -11.54
N ILE A 90 -3.77 -3.31 -12.68
CA ILE A 90 -3.44 -4.41 -13.59
C ILE A 90 -2.03 -4.29 -14.18
N THR A 91 -1.47 -3.08 -14.20
CA THR A 91 -0.16 -2.78 -14.81
C THR A 91 1.01 -3.02 -13.86
N THR A 92 0.83 -2.74 -12.56
CA THR A 92 1.92 -2.83 -11.55
C THR A 92 1.67 -3.89 -10.49
N GLY A 93 0.41 -4.28 -10.26
CA GLY A 93 0.00 -5.13 -9.15
C GLY A 93 -0.15 -4.40 -7.81
N GLU A 94 -0.04 -3.07 -7.78
CA GLU A 94 -0.22 -2.24 -6.58
C GLU A 94 -1.68 -2.24 -6.11
N PRO A 95 -2.00 -2.56 -4.84
CA PRO A 95 -3.37 -2.53 -4.34
C PRO A 95 -3.95 -1.11 -4.31
N LEU A 96 -5.10 -0.90 -4.96
CA LEU A 96 -5.73 0.42 -5.09
C LEU A 96 -7.03 0.53 -4.29
N PHE A 97 -7.88 -0.50 -4.32
CA PHE A 97 -9.21 -0.47 -3.71
C PHE A 97 -9.52 -1.77 -2.96
N ILE A 98 -10.41 -1.68 -1.96
CA ILE A 98 -10.92 -2.83 -1.19
C ILE A 98 -12.40 -3.07 -1.51
N SER A 99 -12.82 -4.33 -1.48
CA SER A 99 -14.21 -4.72 -1.77
C SER A 99 -15.23 -4.10 -0.80
N THR A 100 -14.84 -3.80 0.45
CA THR A 100 -15.72 -3.20 1.47
C THR A 100 -16.07 -1.74 1.18
N ASP A 101 -15.24 -1.04 0.41
CA ASP A 101 -15.49 0.30 -0.10
C ASP A 101 -16.19 0.30 -1.46
N LYS A 102 -16.33 -0.87 -2.11
CA LYS A 102 -17.13 -1.00 -3.33
C LYS A 102 -18.61 -0.88 -3.01
N PHE A 103 -19.38 -0.25 -3.90
CA PHE A 103 -20.84 -0.17 -3.80
C PHE A 103 -21.48 -0.21 -5.18
N ASP A 104 -22.77 -0.54 -5.21
CA ASP A 104 -23.58 -0.50 -6.44
C ASP A 104 -24.07 0.93 -6.68
N SER A 105 -23.51 1.59 -7.70
CA SER A 105 -23.91 2.93 -8.12
C SER A 105 -24.95 2.93 -9.23
N GLY A 106 -25.24 1.78 -9.84
CA GLY A 106 -26.04 1.69 -11.06
C GLY A 106 -25.41 2.35 -12.30
N CYS A 107 -24.15 2.80 -12.26
CA CYS A 107 -23.53 3.46 -13.42
C CYS A 107 -22.99 2.49 -14.48
N GLY A 108 -22.80 1.22 -14.12
CA GLY A 108 -22.30 0.18 -15.01
C GLY A 108 -20.78 -0.05 -14.98
N TRP A 109 -20.05 0.60 -14.07
CA TRP A 109 -18.63 0.37 -13.79
C TRP A 109 -18.42 0.12 -12.29
N PRO A 110 -17.38 -0.63 -11.87
CA PRO A 110 -17.06 -0.77 -10.46
C PRO A 110 -16.87 0.60 -9.80
N SER A 111 -17.60 0.81 -8.71
CA SER A 111 -17.67 2.09 -8.01
C SER A 111 -17.20 1.92 -6.57
N PHE A 112 -16.28 2.76 -6.13
CA PHE A 112 -15.71 2.73 -4.78
C PHE A 112 -15.90 4.07 -4.06
N SER A 113 -16.07 4.07 -2.74
CA SER A 113 -16.18 5.30 -1.96
C SER A 113 -14.83 5.97 -1.72
N LYS A 114 -13.74 5.19 -1.66
CA LYS A 114 -12.37 5.68 -1.45
C LYS A 114 -11.34 4.63 -1.90
N PRO A 115 -10.10 5.03 -2.22
CA PRO A 115 -8.98 4.09 -2.35
C PRO A 115 -8.53 3.56 -0.98
N ILE A 116 -7.67 2.54 -1.00
CA ILE A 116 -6.96 2.04 0.19
C ILE A 116 -6.21 3.18 0.88
N ASP A 117 -5.49 3.99 0.10
CA ASP A 117 -4.79 5.18 0.55
C ASP A 117 -4.86 6.25 -0.56
N LYS A 118 -5.14 7.50 -0.19
CA LYS A 118 -5.23 8.61 -1.16
C LYS A 118 -3.90 8.89 -1.87
N SER A 119 -2.78 8.59 -1.21
CA SER A 119 -1.45 8.79 -1.77
C SER A 119 -1.13 7.87 -2.95
N LEU A 120 -1.93 6.83 -3.19
CA LEU A 120 -1.81 5.90 -4.32
C LEU A 120 -2.52 6.41 -5.59
N ILE A 121 -3.33 7.46 -5.45
CA ILE A 121 -4.13 8.03 -6.53
C ILE A 121 -3.57 9.38 -6.95
N MET A 122 -3.51 9.61 -8.26
CA MET A 122 -3.28 10.92 -8.85
C MET A 122 -4.58 11.42 -9.47
N GLU A 123 -5.01 12.60 -9.07
CA GLU A 123 -6.18 13.28 -9.62
C GLU A 123 -5.75 14.35 -10.63
N LYS A 124 -6.31 14.33 -11.84
CA LYS A 124 -6.04 15.31 -12.90
C LYS A 124 -7.35 15.95 -13.38
N SER A 125 -7.31 17.23 -13.73
CA SER A 125 -8.46 17.89 -14.37
C SER A 125 -8.64 17.34 -15.78
N ASP A 126 -9.85 16.86 -16.10
CA ASP A 126 -10.25 16.36 -17.41
C ASP A 126 -11.37 17.23 -17.98
N LYS A 127 -11.06 17.90 -19.10
CA LYS A 127 -11.99 18.78 -19.85
C LYS A 127 -12.48 18.15 -21.16
N SER A 128 -12.20 16.87 -21.37
CA SER A 128 -12.55 16.15 -22.59
C SER A 128 -14.07 16.08 -22.75
N TYR A 129 -14.52 16.00 -24.00
CA TYR A 129 -15.95 15.90 -24.36
C TYR A 129 -16.81 17.05 -23.81
N GLY A 130 -16.21 18.21 -23.52
CA GLY A 130 -16.93 19.39 -23.03
C GLY A 130 -17.42 19.29 -21.57
N MET A 131 -16.97 18.27 -20.83
CA MET A 131 -17.32 18.07 -19.42
C MET A 131 -16.18 18.53 -18.52
N ASN A 132 -16.48 18.97 -17.29
CA ASN A 132 -15.45 19.18 -16.25
C ASN A 132 -15.48 17.99 -15.28
N ARG A 133 -14.49 17.11 -15.39
CA ARG A 133 -14.35 15.92 -14.54
C ARG A 133 -12.97 15.89 -13.88
N THR A 134 -12.84 15.02 -12.88
CA THR A 134 -11.55 14.70 -12.27
C THR A 134 -11.17 13.28 -12.68
N GLU A 135 -10.16 13.17 -13.55
CA GLU A 135 -9.54 11.90 -13.91
C GLU A 135 -8.80 11.32 -12.70
N VAL A 136 -8.90 10.00 -12.54
CA VAL A 136 -8.20 9.21 -11.53
C VAL A 136 -7.19 8.32 -12.23
N ARG A 137 -5.93 8.38 -11.80
CA ARG A 137 -4.83 7.54 -12.27
C ARG A 137 -4.13 6.87 -11.09
N SER A 138 -3.54 5.69 -11.30
CA SER A 138 -2.63 5.11 -10.30
C SER A 138 -1.34 5.94 -10.26
N LYS A 139 -0.82 6.19 -9.06
CA LYS A 139 0.37 7.04 -8.92
C LYS A 139 1.64 6.35 -9.40
N THR A 140 1.82 5.07 -9.07
CA THR A 140 3.03 4.31 -9.42
C THR A 140 3.08 3.97 -10.91
N GLY A 141 1.95 3.55 -11.49
CA GLY A 141 1.85 3.15 -12.90
C GLY A 141 1.57 4.32 -13.87
N ASP A 142 1.11 5.47 -13.37
CA ASP A 142 0.45 6.51 -14.17
C ASP A 142 -0.58 5.88 -15.14
N ALA A 143 -1.31 4.85 -14.70
CA ALA A 143 -2.31 4.17 -15.49
C ALA A 143 -3.66 4.89 -15.31
N HIS A 144 -4.36 5.17 -16.42
CA HIS A 144 -5.72 5.68 -16.35
C HIS A 144 -6.64 4.63 -15.73
N LEU A 145 -7.35 5.04 -14.67
CA LEU A 145 -8.30 4.19 -13.95
C LEU A 145 -9.73 4.58 -14.30
N GLY A 146 -10.03 5.87 -14.33
CA GLY A 146 -11.38 6.38 -14.59
C GLY A 146 -11.55 7.79 -14.06
N HIS A 147 -12.65 8.04 -13.34
CA HIS A 147 -13.01 9.37 -12.83
C HIS A 147 -13.59 9.32 -11.42
N VAL A 148 -13.46 10.41 -10.68
CA VAL A 148 -14.08 10.60 -9.37
C VAL A 148 -15.17 11.68 -9.43
N PHE A 149 -16.28 11.41 -8.74
CA PHE A 149 -17.47 12.27 -8.69
C PHE A 149 -17.90 12.49 -7.24
N ASN A 150 -18.63 13.59 -6.97
CA ASN A 150 -19.15 13.95 -5.65
C ASN A 150 -20.61 13.49 -5.43
N ASP A 151 -21.04 12.44 -6.12
CA ASP A 151 -22.39 11.89 -6.11
C ASP A 151 -22.45 10.50 -5.43
N GLY A 152 -21.44 10.19 -4.62
CA GLY A 152 -21.36 8.93 -3.87
C GLY A 152 -22.17 8.93 -2.57
N PRO A 153 -22.20 7.79 -1.85
CA PRO A 153 -22.90 7.68 -0.58
C PRO A 153 -22.35 8.66 0.47
N ILE A 154 -23.19 9.56 0.97
CA ILE A 154 -22.80 10.58 1.97
C ILE A 154 -22.21 9.93 3.23
N ALA A 155 -22.80 8.82 3.69
CA ALA A 155 -22.31 8.06 4.83
C ALA A 155 -20.88 7.50 4.67
N LYS A 156 -20.36 7.43 3.43
CA LYS A 156 -18.99 6.98 3.10
C LYS A 156 -18.09 8.12 2.62
N GLY A 157 -18.50 9.38 2.80
CA GLY A 157 -17.73 10.57 2.41
C GLY A 157 -18.18 11.24 1.11
N GLY A 158 -19.24 10.76 0.46
CA GLY A 158 -19.87 11.42 -0.69
C GLY A 158 -19.12 11.28 -2.02
N LEU A 159 -18.00 10.56 -2.05
CA LEU A 159 -17.23 10.34 -3.28
C LEU A 159 -17.63 9.04 -3.97
N ARG A 160 -17.55 9.06 -5.30
CA ARG A 160 -17.68 7.89 -6.17
C ARG A 160 -16.51 7.82 -7.12
N TYR A 161 -15.58 6.92 -6.85
CA TYR A 161 -14.51 6.52 -7.75
C TYR A 161 -15.10 5.53 -8.76
N CYS A 162 -15.38 6.00 -9.97
CA CYS A 162 -15.92 5.22 -11.08
C CYS A 162 -14.75 4.71 -11.93
N ILE A 163 -14.41 3.44 -11.78
CA ILE A 163 -13.16 2.87 -12.29
C ILE A 163 -13.45 1.86 -13.39
N ASN A 164 -12.58 1.76 -14.40
CA ASN A 164 -12.67 0.70 -15.40
C ASN A 164 -12.21 -0.63 -14.80
N SER A 165 -12.95 -1.71 -15.05
CA SER A 165 -12.52 -3.06 -14.71
C SER A 165 -11.23 -3.43 -15.46
N ALA A 166 -11.10 -3.00 -16.72
CA ALA A 166 -9.92 -3.21 -17.54
C ALA A 166 -8.64 -2.51 -17.02
N SER A 167 -8.73 -1.64 -16.01
CA SER A 167 -7.54 -1.11 -15.32
C SER A 167 -7.21 -1.84 -14.00
N LEU A 168 -8.03 -2.82 -13.62
CA LEU A 168 -7.93 -3.51 -12.35
C LEU A 168 -7.72 -5.02 -12.57
N LYS A 169 -7.12 -5.66 -11.57
CA LYS A 169 -7.20 -7.11 -11.37
C LYS A 169 -7.78 -7.37 -9.99
N PHE A 170 -8.85 -8.16 -9.90
CA PHE A 170 -9.42 -8.55 -8.62
C PHE A 170 -8.66 -9.74 -8.02
N ILE A 171 -8.23 -9.61 -6.76
CA ILE A 171 -7.60 -10.67 -5.98
C ILE A 171 -8.57 -11.06 -4.85
N PRO A 172 -9.22 -12.23 -4.94
CA PRO A 172 -10.17 -12.65 -3.92
C PRO A 172 -9.45 -12.98 -2.62
N LYS A 173 -10.10 -12.77 -1.47
CA LYS A 173 -9.54 -12.91 -0.12
C LYS A 173 -8.80 -14.23 0.08
N GLU A 174 -9.36 -15.34 -0.40
CA GLU A 174 -8.79 -16.68 -0.31
C GLU A 174 -7.44 -16.83 -1.04
N LYS A 175 -7.15 -15.99 -2.05
CA LYS A 175 -5.89 -16.00 -2.80
C LYS A 175 -4.90 -14.91 -2.37
N MET A 176 -5.33 -13.93 -1.57
CA MET A 176 -4.49 -12.78 -1.20
C MET A 176 -3.18 -13.21 -0.54
N LYS A 177 -3.20 -14.20 0.35
CA LYS A 177 -1.98 -14.68 1.01
C LYS A 177 -1.00 -15.31 0.00
N GLU A 178 -1.51 -16.14 -0.90
CA GLU A 178 -0.73 -16.85 -1.92
C GLU A 178 -0.15 -15.91 -2.96
N GLU A 179 -0.90 -14.87 -3.35
CA GLU A 179 -0.47 -13.86 -4.33
C GLU A 179 0.39 -12.73 -3.70
N GLY A 180 0.74 -12.86 -2.42
CA GLY A 180 1.64 -11.94 -1.71
C GLY A 180 0.99 -10.60 -1.38
N TYR A 181 -0.24 -10.62 -0.90
CA TYR A 181 -1.06 -9.49 -0.43
C TYR A 181 -1.61 -9.73 0.99
N ALA A 182 -0.96 -10.58 1.78
CA ALA A 182 -1.41 -10.96 3.11
C ALA A 182 -1.60 -9.76 4.06
N GLU A 183 -0.76 -8.73 3.92
CA GLU A 183 -0.79 -7.51 4.73
C GLU A 183 -2.07 -6.66 4.55
N TYR A 184 -2.79 -6.83 3.45
CA TYR A 184 -4.02 -6.10 3.16
C TYR A 184 -5.28 -6.81 3.66
N ILE A 185 -5.18 -8.07 4.10
CA ILE A 185 -6.33 -8.86 4.61
C ILE A 185 -7.04 -8.14 5.79
N PRO A 186 -6.33 -7.56 6.78
CA PRO A 186 -6.99 -6.86 7.89
C PRO A 186 -7.84 -5.66 7.46
N LEU A 187 -7.64 -5.11 6.26
CA LEU A 187 -8.48 -4.02 5.73
C LEU A 187 -9.90 -4.49 5.37
N LEU A 188 -10.08 -5.77 5.08
CA LEU A 188 -11.39 -6.35 4.78
C LEU A 188 -12.27 -6.55 6.02
N GLU A 189 -11.65 -6.61 7.20
CA GLU A 189 -12.33 -6.89 8.47
C GLU A 189 -12.83 -5.61 9.16
N LYS A 190 -12.30 -4.45 8.76
CA LYS A 190 -12.75 -3.14 9.23
C LYS A 190 -14.04 -2.75 8.50
N LYS A 191 -15.17 -2.83 9.22
CA LYS A 191 -16.48 -2.36 8.75
C LYS A 191 -16.69 -0.89 9.10
#